data_AF-A0A3D0XHI5-F1
#
_entry.id   AF-A0A3D0XHI5-F1
#
_cell.length_a   1.000
_cell.length_b   1.000
_cell.length_c   1.000
_cell.angle_alpha   90.00
_cell.angle_beta   90.00
_cell.angle_gamma   90.00
#
_symmetry.space_group_name_H-M   'P 1'
#
loop_
_entity.id
_entity.type
_entity.pdbx_description
1 polymer ?
#
loop_
_entity_poly.entity_id
_entity_poly.type
_entity_poly.pdbx_seq_one_letter_code
_entity_poly.pdbx_strand_id
1 'polypeptide(L)'
;MKALSLILSLWCFCLATRNVSSQENWTRFRGPNADGVAQDNPQLPTQWNQNENILWKTDIPGLGWSSPVIWENKVFLTTVTSDGTFEKPKSGLYNGEGRKEIPGGKHQWLVYCLDRDQGTVLWKKEVHQGTPPVGRHPKNTYASETPCVDEHRVYVLFGDLGLYCFDHGGRALWDVPIEPEETMRDYGAAASPVLEGNRIFVQYDNANASFIAAFETTTGKELWRKPREEKTTWATPFIWKTESRNELITAGRNRIRSYDLDGNVLWHMDGRMSVLTIPSPFAAHGLLYITSGYFQDRRRPVWVIKQGAEGDITLDVLETKGAFVQWHHPKLGPYNTTPIVYGDYYYTLLDQGMMTCHHALSGEEIYDRTRFPLYTSFTASPWAYNGKIFCLAENGTTFVLQAGPEFKILETNPLEELCLATPSIAQGKLFIRTASALYCITNP
;
A
#
# COMPACT_ATOMS: atom_id res chain seq x y z
N MET A 1 -30.53 -73.91 11.99
CA MET A 1 -29.40 -72.96 12.03
C MET A 1 -29.32 -72.23 10.70
N LYS A 2 -29.84 -71.00 10.62
CA LYS A 2 -29.66 -70.10 9.48
C LYS A 2 -29.14 -68.79 10.05
N ALA A 3 -27.92 -68.41 9.66
CA ALA A 3 -27.27 -67.18 10.09
C ALA A 3 -27.77 -66.02 9.23
N LEU A 4 -28.13 -64.91 9.88
CA LEU A 4 -28.49 -63.64 9.26
C LEU A 4 -27.25 -62.72 9.32
N SER A 5 -26.76 -62.30 8.16
CA SER A 5 -25.66 -61.32 8.06
C SER A 5 -26.22 -59.90 8.12
N LEU A 6 -25.71 -59.09 9.05
CA LEU A 6 -25.97 -57.65 9.16
C LEU A 6 -24.89 -56.90 8.36
N ILE A 7 -25.29 -56.07 7.40
CA ILE A 7 -24.40 -55.15 6.67
C ILE A 7 -24.54 -53.77 7.33
N LEU A 8 -23.47 -53.28 7.95
CA LEU A 8 -23.35 -51.89 8.42
C LEU A 8 -22.70 -51.06 7.31
N SER A 9 -23.46 -50.17 6.69
CA SER A 9 -22.95 -49.16 5.75
C SER A 9 -22.53 -47.90 6.52
N LEU A 10 -21.22 -47.68 6.64
CA LEU A 10 -20.63 -46.45 7.16
C LEU A 10 -20.73 -45.35 6.08
N TRP A 11 -21.47 -44.27 6.35
CA TRP A 11 -21.44 -43.05 5.55
C TRP A 11 -20.31 -42.14 6.07
N CYS A 12 -19.22 -42.05 5.31
CA CYS A 12 -18.18 -41.04 5.53
C CYS A 12 -18.69 -39.69 4.99
N PHE A 13 -19.06 -38.78 5.89
CA PHE A 13 -19.32 -37.39 5.57
C PHE A 13 -17.97 -36.68 5.36
N CYS A 14 -17.53 -36.56 4.10
CA CYS A 14 -16.40 -35.70 3.75
C CYS A 14 -16.84 -34.24 3.90
N LEU A 15 -16.52 -33.62 5.04
CA LEU A 15 -16.54 -32.17 5.20
C LEU A 15 -15.49 -31.58 4.27
N ALA A 16 -15.93 -31.07 3.12
CA ALA A 16 -15.10 -30.23 2.27
C ALA A 16 -14.80 -28.93 3.03
N THR A 17 -13.61 -28.83 3.61
CA THR A 17 -13.06 -27.56 4.07
C THR A 17 -12.92 -26.66 2.84
N ARG A 18 -13.83 -25.69 2.69
CA ARG A 18 -13.62 -24.60 1.73
C ARG A 18 -12.36 -23.88 2.18
N ASN A 19 -11.28 -24.04 1.41
CA ASN A 19 -10.16 -23.12 1.49
C ASN A 19 -10.72 -21.75 1.13
N VAL A 20 -10.92 -20.90 2.15
CA VAL A 20 -11.18 -19.48 1.96
C VAL A 20 -10.00 -18.96 1.16
N SER A 21 -10.24 -18.58 -0.09
CA SER A 21 -9.19 -18.05 -0.94
C SER A 21 -8.66 -16.77 -0.27
N SER A 22 -7.35 -16.67 -0.09
CA SER A 22 -6.65 -15.49 0.44
C SER A 22 -7.02 -14.18 -0.27
N GLN A 23 -7.70 -14.24 -1.41
CA GLN A 23 -8.08 -13.09 -2.22
C GLN A 23 -9.56 -12.72 -2.18
N GLU A 24 -10.33 -13.34 -1.28
CA GLU A 24 -11.64 -12.82 -0.89
C GLU A 24 -11.51 -11.48 -0.15
N ASN A 25 -10.36 -11.22 0.47
CA ASN A 25 -10.07 -10.05 1.28
C ASN A 25 -8.90 -9.26 0.71
N TRP A 26 -8.93 -7.94 0.90
CA TRP A 26 -7.86 -7.02 0.54
C TRP A 26 -7.39 -6.31 1.81
N THR A 27 -6.48 -6.94 2.53
CA THR A 27 -6.32 -6.72 3.98
C THR A 27 -5.42 -5.56 4.38
N ARG A 28 -4.70 -4.95 3.42
CA ARG A 28 -3.70 -3.91 3.65
C ARG A 28 -3.40 -3.15 2.36
N PHE A 29 -2.52 -2.15 2.45
CA PHE A 29 -2.01 -1.42 1.28
C PHE A 29 -1.47 -2.39 0.21
N ARG A 30 -1.93 -2.23 -1.03
CA ARG A 30 -1.61 -3.12 -2.18
C ARG A 30 -1.96 -4.61 -1.98
N GLY A 31 -2.91 -4.90 -1.10
CA GLY A 31 -3.53 -6.22 -0.97
C GLY A 31 -2.80 -7.18 -0.03
N PRO A 32 -3.31 -8.42 0.10
CA PRO A 32 -2.84 -9.37 1.12
C PRO A 32 -1.34 -9.69 1.01
N ASN A 33 -0.78 -9.63 -0.19
CA ASN A 33 0.65 -9.82 -0.45
C ASN A 33 1.45 -8.51 -0.56
N ALA A 34 0.80 -7.34 -0.53
CA ALA A 34 1.38 -6.02 -0.78
C ALA A 34 2.03 -5.85 -2.19
N ASP A 35 1.74 -6.75 -3.13
CA ASP A 35 2.31 -6.77 -4.48
C ASP A 35 1.43 -6.06 -5.51
N GLY A 36 0.18 -5.70 -5.18
CA GLY A 36 -0.76 -5.07 -6.10
C GLY A 36 -1.30 -6.01 -7.18
N VAL A 37 -1.14 -7.34 -7.02
CA VAL A 37 -1.58 -8.35 -7.98
C VAL A 37 -2.83 -9.06 -7.43
N ALA A 38 -3.92 -8.98 -8.18
CA ALA A 38 -5.09 -9.82 -7.97
C ALA A 38 -5.03 -11.08 -8.84
N GLN A 39 -5.72 -12.12 -8.40
CA GLN A 39 -5.93 -13.39 -9.06
C GLN A 39 -6.89 -13.10 -10.18
N ASP A 40 -6.62 -13.75 -11.29
CA ASP A 40 -7.46 -13.62 -12.46
C ASP A 40 -8.89 -14.05 -12.11
N ASN A 41 -9.83 -13.18 -12.45
CA ASN A 41 -11.25 -13.36 -12.22
C ASN A 41 -12.02 -12.66 -13.34
N PRO A 42 -12.87 -13.39 -14.09
CA PRO A 42 -13.61 -12.83 -15.23
C PRO A 42 -14.61 -11.72 -14.84
N GLN A 43 -15.01 -11.62 -13.57
CA GLN A 43 -15.88 -10.55 -13.08
C GLN A 43 -15.15 -9.21 -12.94
N LEU A 44 -13.82 -9.22 -12.88
CA LEU A 44 -13.05 -7.99 -12.73
C LEU A 44 -13.16 -7.13 -14.00
N PRO A 45 -13.52 -5.84 -13.87
CA PRO A 45 -13.82 -4.99 -15.00
C PRO A 45 -12.55 -4.56 -15.74
N THR A 46 -12.60 -4.42 -17.06
CA THR A 46 -11.54 -3.73 -17.81
C THR A 46 -12.01 -2.38 -18.34
N GLN A 47 -13.33 -2.22 -18.51
CA GLN A 47 -13.97 -0.99 -18.99
C GLN A 47 -14.92 -0.43 -17.93
N TRP A 48 -14.90 0.88 -17.72
CA TRP A 48 -15.83 1.62 -16.88
C TRP A 48 -15.72 3.13 -17.14
N ASN A 49 -16.71 3.89 -16.68
CA ASN A 49 -16.61 5.34 -16.55
C ASN A 49 -17.43 5.78 -15.33
N GLN A 50 -17.79 7.06 -15.22
CA GLN A 50 -18.60 7.57 -14.11
C GLN A 50 -19.97 6.90 -13.94
N ASN A 51 -20.52 6.30 -15.01
CA ASN A 51 -21.87 5.73 -15.07
C ASN A 51 -21.92 4.27 -15.54
N GLU A 52 -20.89 3.79 -16.24
CA GLU A 52 -20.83 2.41 -16.75
C GLU A 52 -20.02 1.51 -15.81
N ASN A 53 -20.53 0.29 -15.58
CA ASN A 53 -19.93 -0.72 -14.71
C ASN A 53 -19.70 -0.27 -13.26
N ILE A 54 -20.43 0.76 -12.82
CA ILE A 54 -20.45 1.24 -11.43
C ILE A 54 -21.57 0.51 -10.68
N LEU A 55 -21.18 -0.36 -9.74
CA LEU A 55 -22.13 -1.03 -8.84
C LEU A 55 -22.74 -0.02 -7.86
N TRP A 56 -21.89 0.81 -7.27
CA TRP A 56 -22.28 1.92 -6.41
C TRP A 56 -21.16 2.96 -6.33
N LYS A 57 -21.56 4.16 -5.93
CA LYS A 57 -20.67 5.27 -5.57
C LYS A 57 -21.15 5.84 -4.23
N THR A 58 -20.22 6.01 -3.29
CA THR A 58 -20.51 6.58 -1.98
C THR A 58 -19.62 7.78 -1.72
N ASP A 59 -20.23 8.91 -1.37
CA ASP A 59 -19.51 10.12 -0.98
C ASP A 59 -18.78 9.89 0.35
N ILE A 60 -17.51 10.27 0.39
CA ILE A 60 -16.62 10.24 1.55
C ILE A 60 -16.19 11.66 1.86
N PRO A 61 -16.91 12.37 2.75
CA PRO A 61 -16.57 13.74 3.12
C PRO A 61 -15.15 13.87 3.69
N GLY A 62 -14.54 15.04 3.45
CA GLY A 62 -13.22 15.37 3.96
C GLY A 62 -12.12 15.10 2.96
N LEU A 63 -10.92 14.85 3.46
CA LEU A 63 -9.74 14.57 2.66
C LEU A 63 -8.96 13.41 3.28
N GLY A 64 -8.60 12.42 2.47
CA GLY A 64 -7.81 11.27 2.88
C GLY A 64 -7.37 10.45 1.68
N TRP A 65 -6.18 9.85 1.75
CA TRP A 65 -5.59 9.03 0.68
C TRP A 65 -5.38 7.58 1.04
N SER A 66 -5.87 7.15 2.20
CA SER A 66 -5.89 5.73 2.52
C SER A 66 -6.60 4.92 1.45
N SER A 67 -5.94 3.83 1.04
CA SER A 67 -6.57 2.85 0.16
C SER A 67 -7.69 2.15 0.95
N PRO A 68 -8.82 1.80 0.33
CA PRO A 68 -9.83 0.99 1.01
C PRO A 68 -9.23 -0.38 1.36
N VAL A 69 -9.56 -0.94 2.51
CA VAL A 69 -9.28 -2.35 2.81
C VAL A 69 -10.57 -3.12 2.97
N ILE A 70 -10.59 -4.37 2.53
CA ILE A 70 -11.80 -5.19 2.44
C ILE A 70 -11.62 -6.45 3.28
N TRP A 71 -12.56 -6.68 4.19
CA TRP A 71 -12.73 -7.94 4.88
C TRP A 71 -14.18 -8.41 4.74
N GLU A 72 -14.37 -9.56 4.09
CA GLU A 72 -15.67 -10.13 3.74
C GLU A 72 -16.55 -9.08 3.04
N ASN A 73 -17.66 -8.69 3.66
CA ASN A 73 -18.62 -7.72 3.14
C ASN A 73 -18.40 -6.28 3.67
N LYS A 74 -17.21 -5.98 4.22
CA LYS A 74 -16.92 -4.67 4.82
C LYS A 74 -15.74 -4.00 4.13
N VAL A 75 -15.91 -2.72 3.84
CA VAL A 75 -14.86 -1.85 3.30
C VAL A 75 -14.50 -0.79 4.34
N PHE A 76 -13.22 -0.69 4.71
CA PHE A 76 -12.73 0.27 5.68
C PHE A 76 -11.81 1.30 5.03
N LEU A 77 -11.93 2.56 5.43
CA LEU A 77 -11.06 3.66 4.99
C LEU A 77 -11.10 4.83 5.98
N THR A 78 -10.13 5.73 5.86
CA THR A 78 -9.99 6.90 6.74
C THR A 78 -10.12 8.21 6.00
N THR A 79 -10.56 9.25 6.70
CA THR A 79 -10.66 10.61 6.15
C THR A 79 -10.58 11.63 7.28
N VAL A 80 -10.14 12.85 6.97
CA VAL A 80 -10.24 13.99 7.88
C VAL A 80 -11.16 15.04 7.29
N THR A 81 -12.23 15.40 8.02
CA THR A 81 -13.09 16.54 7.67
C THR A 81 -12.63 17.79 8.39
N SER A 82 -12.90 18.96 7.82
CA SER A 82 -12.73 20.27 8.47
C SER A 82 -13.89 21.18 8.10
N ASP A 83 -14.30 22.04 9.02
CA ASP A 83 -15.25 23.13 8.78
C ASP A 83 -14.59 24.42 8.26
N GLY A 84 -13.26 24.43 8.16
CA GLY A 84 -12.49 25.55 7.61
C GLY A 84 -12.18 25.42 6.12
N THR A 85 -11.56 26.46 5.57
CA THR A 85 -11.10 26.49 4.18
C THR A 85 -9.70 25.89 4.06
N PHE A 86 -9.48 25.09 3.01
CA PHE A 86 -8.18 24.52 2.70
C PHE A 86 -7.91 24.50 1.20
N GLU A 87 -6.62 24.52 0.84
CA GLU A 87 -6.18 24.35 -0.54
C GLU A 87 -6.60 22.95 -1.03
N LYS A 88 -7.46 22.88 -2.04
CA LYS A 88 -7.78 21.61 -2.70
C LYS A 88 -6.54 21.09 -3.44
N PRO A 89 -6.16 19.82 -3.25
CA PRO A 89 -5.06 19.23 -4.01
C PRO A 89 -5.38 19.21 -5.51
N LYS A 90 -4.32 19.26 -6.31
CA LYS A 90 -4.33 19.28 -7.78
C LYS A 90 -3.40 18.18 -8.28
N SER A 91 -3.61 17.76 -9.52
CA SER A 91 -2.71 16.83 -10.18
C SER A 91 -1.36 17.48 -10.51
N GLY A 92 -0.33 16.64 -10.71
CA GLY A 92 0.99 17.04 -11.16
C GLY A 92 2.03 17.24 -10.05
N LEU A 93 3.21 17.71 -10.43
CA LEU A 93 4.32 17.88 -9.48
C LEU A 93 4.16 19.15 -8.66
N TYR A 94 4.42 19.01 -7.37
CA TYR A 94 4.55 20.13 -6.44
C TYR A 94 6.03 20.40 -6.22
N ASN A 95 6.48 21.59 -6.62
CA ASN A 95 7.82 22.07 -6.32
C ASN A 95 7.72 22.96 -5.06
N GLY A 96 8.39 22.59 -3.97
CA GLY A 96 8.48 23.45 -2.78
C GLY A 96 8.35 22.71 -1.43
N GLU A 97 8.17 23.50 -0.39
CA GLU A 97 7.92 23.04 0.98
C GLU A 97 6.45 22.63 1.16
N GLY A 98 6.19 21.84 2.21
CA GLY A 98 4.85 21.59 2.72
C GLY A 98 4.22 22.88 3.23
N ARG A 99 2.93 22.81 3.55
CA ARG A 99 2.20 23.93 4.12
C ARG A 99 2.37 23.89 5.63
N LYS A 100 3.21 24.79 6.15
CA LYS A 100 3.33 25.05 7.60
C LYS A 100 2.04 25.61 8.19
N GLU A 101 1.33 26.42 7.41
CA GLU A 101 0.01 26.92 7.82
C GLU A 101 -0.97 25.75 7.83
N ILE A 102 -1.36 25.37 9.05
CA ILE A 102 -2.39 24.37 9.28
C ILE A 102 -3.71 24.95 8.76
N PRO A 103 -4.46 24.20 7.92
CA PRO A 103 -5.76 24.67 7.48
C PRO A 103 -6.62 25.08 8.67
N GLY A 104 -7.36 26.18 8.52
CA GLY A 104 -8.25 26.64 9.58
C GLY A 104 -9.37 25.64 9.86
N GLY A 105 -10.10 25.89 10.95
CA GLY A 105 -11.27 25.11 11.33
C GLY A 105 -10.95 23.88 12.20
N LYS A 106 -12.02 23.30 12.75
CA LYS A 106 -11.99 22.14 13.61
C LYS A 106 -11.96 20.87 12.75
N HIS A 107 -10.88 20.12 12.85
CA HIS A 107 -10.71 18.89 12.09
C HIS A 107 -11.27 17.69 12.86
N GLN A 108 -11.81 16.70 12.15
CA GLN A 108 -12.31 15.44 12.72
C GLN A 108 -11.66 14.27 11.98
N TRP A 109 -11.01 13.38 12.72
CA TRP A 109 -10.39 12.17 12.19
C TRP A 109 -11.39 11.03 12.23
N LEU A 110 -11.73 10.51 11.06
CA LEU A 110 -12.85 9.60 10.89
C LEU A 110 -12.41 8.26 10.29
N VAL A 111 -12.99 7.19 10.83
CA VAL A 111 -12.92 5.84 10.28
C VAL A 111 -14.29 5.46 9.75
N TYR A 112 -14.35 5.03 8.49
CA TYR A 112 -15.57 4.58 7.84
C TYR A 112 -15.55 3.06 7.68
N CYS A 113 -16.73 2.45 7.83
CA CYS A 113 -17.02 1.10 7.35
C CYS A 113 -18.24 1.15 6.45
N LEU A 114 -18.09 0.67 5.22
CA LEU A 114 -19.16 0.56 4.24
C LEU A 114 -19.50 -0.91 4.01
N ASP A 115 -20.73 -1.16 3.59
CA ASP A 115 -21.12 -2.44 3.00
C ASP A 115 -20.50 -2.55 1.61
N ARG A 116 -19.81 -3.67 1.33
CA ARG A 116 -19.08 -3.87 0.09
C ARG A 116 -20.02 -3.96 -1.12
N ASP A 117 -21.20 -4.53 -0.97
CA ASP A 117 -22.10 -4.79 -2.10
C ASP A 117 -23.12 -3.66 -2.31
N GLN A 118 -23.44 -2.89 -1.26
CA GLN A 118 -24.42 -1.80 -1.32
C GLN A 118 -23.80 -0.41 -1.27
N GLY A 119 -22.55 -0.27 -0.80
CA GLY A 119 -21.89 1.03 -0.62
C GLY A 119 -22.43 1.83 0.57
N THR A 120 -23.43 1.33 1.30
CA THR A 120 -24.01 2.04 2.44
C THR A 120 -23.03 2.11 3.60
N VAL A 121 -22.94 3.26 4.26
CA VAL A 121 -22.14 3.41 5.48
C VAL A 121 -22.78 2.59 6.60
N LEU A 122 -22.11 1.53 7.03
CA LEU A 122 -22.52 0.68 8.15
C LEU A 122 -22.24 1.37 9.49
N TRP A 123 -21.08 1.99 9.59
CA TRP A 123 -20.73 2.84 10.74
C TRP A 123 -19.64 3.85 10.37
N LYS A 124 -19.57 4.91 11.17
CA LYS A 124 -18.54 5.95 11.14
C LYS A 124 -18.09 6.24 12.56
N LYS A 125 -16.78 6.33 12.80
CA LYS A 125 -16.20 6.62 14.11
C LYS A 125 -15.30 7.83 14.03
N GLU A 126 -15.51 8.79 14.92
CA GLU A 126 -14.58 9.87 15.19
C GLU A 126 -13.60 9.40 16.26
N VAL A 127 -12.31 9.44 15.94
CA VAL A 127 -11.25 9.04 16.89
C VAL A 127 -10.57 10.22 17.54
N HIS A 128 -10.63 11.38 16.89
CA HIS A 128 -10.07 12.62 17.40
C HIS A 128 -10.72 13.83 16.75
N GLN A 129 -10.69 14.94 17.47
CA GLN A 129 -11.15 16.22 16.99
C GLN A 129 -10.24 17.34 17.52
N GLY A 130 -9.79 18.23 16.64
CA GLY A 130 -8.86 19.29 17.03
C GLY A 130 -8.25 20.03 15.85
N THR A 131 -7.22 20.81 16.15
CA THR A 131 -6.35 21.41 15.14
C THR A 131 -5.25 20.40 14.81
N PRO A 132 -4.95 20.13 13.54
CA PRO A 132 -3.84 19.27 13.17
C PRO A 132 -2.54 19.73 13.83
N PRO A 133 -1.74 18.82 14.40
CA PRO A 133 -0.60 19.21 15.20
C PRO A 133 0.62 19.66 14.38
N VAL A 134 0.69 19.26 13.11
CA VAL A 134 1.80 19.55 12.20
C VAL A 134 1.28 19.96 10.83
N GLY A 135 2.13 20.65 10.05
CA GLY A 135 1.85 20.95 8.65
C GLY A 135 1.88 19.70 7.75
N ARG A 136 1.46 19.86 6.49
CA ARG A 136 1.48 18.76 5.50
C ARG A 136 1.83 19.20 4.10
N HIS A 137 2.36 18.28 3.29
CA HIS A 137 2.48 18.47 1.86
C HIS A 137 1.08 18.57 1.22
N PRO A 138 0.86 19.37 0.15
CA PRO A 138 -0.44 19.47 -0.51
C PRO A 138 -1.00 18.13 -1.01
N LYS A 139 -0.14 17.20 -1.44
CA LYS A 139 -0.51 15.82 -1.80
C LYS A 139 -0.62 14.86 -0.63
N ASN A 140 -0.22 15.25 0.57
CA ASN A 140 -0.43 14.45 1.77
C ASN A 140 -1.75 14.88 2.46
N THR A 141 -2.20 14.10 3.43
CA THR A 141 -3.40 14.36 4.25
C THR A 141 -3.10 13.95 5.69
N TYR A 142 -3.96 14.33 6.62
CA TYR A 142 -3.90 13.79 7.99
C TYR A 142 -4.57 12.40 8.12
N ALA A 143 -4.82 11.72 6.98
CA ALA A 143 -5.45 10.41 6.85
C ALA A 143 -4.92 9.64 5.62
N SER A 144 -3.59 9.61 5.45
CA SER A 144 -2.95 9.03 4.26
C SER A 144 -2.62 7.56 4.43
N GLU A 145 -2.41 7.12 5.67
CA GLU A 145 -2.09 5.75 6.03
C GLU A 145 -3.27 4.83 5.72
N THR A 146 -2.99 3.76 4.98
CA THR A 146 -3.98 2.72 4.69
C THR A 146 -4.16 1.83 5.93
N PRO A 147 -5.39 1.63 6.43
CA PRO A 147 -5.65 0.66 7.50
C PRO A 147 -5.18 -0.75 7.15
N CYS A 148 -5.08 -1.62 8.14
CA CYS A 148 -4.97 -3.06 7.91
C CYS A 148 -6.05 -3.81 8.70
N VAL A 149 -6.41 -5.01 8.26
CA VAL A 149 -7.52 -5.79 8.81
C VAL A 149 -7.17 -7.27 8.89
N ASP A 150 -7.55 -7.91 9.99
CA ASP A 150 -7.51 -9.37 10.19
C ASP A 150 -8.93 -9.93 10.38
N GLU A 151 -9.05 -11.21 10.70
CA GLU A 151 -10.34 -11.90 10.91
C GLU A 151 -11.20 -11.37 12.06
N HIS A 152 -10.67 -10.48 12.89
CA HIS A 152 -11.35 -9.98 14.08
C HIS A 152 -11.41 -8.45 14.13
N ARG A 153 -10.41 -7.76 13.56
CA ARG A 153 -10.09 -6.38 13.88
C ARG A 153 -9.67 -5.59 12.66
N VAL A 154 -9.94 -4.29 12.71
CA VAL A 154 -9.36 -3.27 11.83
C VAL A 154 -8.45 -2.38 12.67
N TYR A 155 -7.26 -2.10 12.13
CA TYR A 155 -6.25 -1.25 12.75
C TYR A 155 -6.03 -0.04 11.88
N VAL A 156 -6.13 1.13 12.48
CA VAL A 156 -6.10 2.41 11.81
C VAL A 156 -4.99 3.24 12.40
N LEU A 157 -4.04 3.62 11.56
CA LEU A 157 -2.99 4.55 11.93
C LEU A 157 -3.34 5.94 11.38
N PHE A 158 -3.17 6.94 12.22
CA PHE A 158 -3.01 8.33 11.81
C PHE A 158 -1.63 8.73 12.32
N GLY A 159 -0.63 8.83 11.44
CA GLY A 159 0.78 8.77 11.85
C GLY A 159 1.20 9.85 12.84
N ASP A 160 0.62 11.04 12.72
CA ASP A 160 0.86 12.19 13.59
C ASP A 160 -0.17 12.28 14.76
N LEU A 161 -0.81 11.17 15.12
CA LEU A 161 -1.88 11.17 16.14
C LEU A 161 -1.96 9.87 16.96
N GLY A 162 -2.03 8.71 16.32
CA GLY A 162 -2.22 7.45 17.05
C GLY A 162 -2.59 6.23 16.20
N LEU A 163 -2.45 5.06 16.83
CA LEU A 163 -2.89 3.77 16.33
C LEU A 163 -4.18 3.36 17.07
N TYR A 164 -5.23 3.05 16.33
CA TYR A 164 -6.56 2.73 16.85
C TYR A 164 -6.98 1.34 16.39
N CYS A 165 -7.67 0.60 17.26
CA CYS A 165 -8.19 -0.73 16.94
C CYS A 165 -9.69 -0.82 17.21
N PHE A 166 -10.41 -1.37 16.23
CA PHE A 166 -11.84 -1.67 16.33
C PHE A 166 -12.10 -3.11 15.96
N ASP A 167 -13.16 -3.70 16.49
CA ASP A 167 -13.76 -4.85 15.82
C ASP A 167 -14.47 -4.42 14.52
N HIS A 168 -14.84 -5.39 13.68
CA HIS A 168 -15.53 -5.11 12.41
C HIS A 168 -16.93 -4.48 12.59
N GLY A 169 -17.49 -4.52 13.80
CA GLY A 169 -18.72 -3.82 14.19
C GLY A 169 -18.52 -2.35 14.57
N GLY A 170 -17.26 -1.88 14.63
CA GLY A 170 -16.92 -0.50 14.97
C GLY A 170 -16.86 -0.22 16.47
N ARG A 171 -16.84 -1.26 17.32
CA ARG A 171 -16.56 -1.08 18.75
C ARG A 171 -15.05 -0.90 18.91
N ALA A 172 -14.66 0.21 19.54
CA ALA A 172 -13.27 0.46 19.90
C ALA A 172 -12.79 -0.60 20.91
N LEU A 173 -11.60 -1.13 20.67
CA LEU A 173 -10.99 -2.15 21.52
C LEU A 173 -9.84 -1.57 22.34
N TRP A 174 -8.97 -0.80 21.68
CA TRP A 174 -7.85 -0.10 22.30
C TRP A 174 -7.33 0.99 21.34
N ASP A 175 -6.56 1.92 21.89
CA ASP A 175 -5.81 2.94 21.15
C ASP A 175 -4.44 3.17 21.79
N VAL A 176 -3.49 3.64 20.97
CA VAL A 176 -2.14 3.99 21.37
C VAL A 176 -1.84 5.37 20.77
N PRO A 177 -1.71 6.43 21.59
CA PRO A 177 -1.36 7.75 21.09
C PRO A 177 0.06 7.75 20.51
N ILE A 178 0.25 8.55 19.46
CA ILE A 178 1.55 8.83 18.87
C ILE A 178 1.73 10.34 18.91
N GLU A 179 2.77 10.78 19.61
CA GLU A 179 3.12 12.20 19.64
C GLU A 179 3.57 12.65 18.24
N PRO A 180 2.99 13.74 17.71
CA PRO A 180 3.35 14.27 16.41
C PRO A 180 4.75 14.89 16.44
N GLU A 181 5.50 14.67 15.37
CA GLU A 181 6.85 15.19 15.18
C GLU A 181 6.97 15.90 13.83
N GLU A 182 7.90 16.85 13.75
CA GLU A 182 8.20 17.50 12.48
C GLU A 182 8.72 16.49 11.46
N THR A 183 8.31 16.65 10.22
CA THR A 183 8.82 15.88 9.08
C THR A 183 9.55 16.81 8.12
N MET A 184 10.37 16.24 7.24
CA MET A 184 11.09 17.00 6.23
C MET A 184 10.14 17.95 5.50
N ARG A 185 10.43 19.26 5.62
CA ARG A 185 9.66 20.34 4.97
C ARG A 185 8.16 20.26 5.24
N ASP A 186 7.73 19.80 6.41
CA ASP A 186 6.32 19.68 6.78
C ASP A 186 5.53 18.81 5.81
N TYR A 187 6.12 17.72 5.33
CA TYR A 187 5.45 16.85 4.36
C TYR A 187 4.39 15.94 5.02
N GLY A 188 4.48 15.67 6.32
CA GLY A 188 3.58 14.87 7.14
C GLY A 188 3.91 13.36 7.13
N ALA A 189 3.29 12.59 8.01
CA ALA A 189 3.38 11.12 8.02
C ALA A 189 2.56 10.47 6.88
N ALA A 190 2.92 9.24 6.47
CA ALA A 190 2.10 8.44 5.54
C ALA A 190 2.39 6.92 5.53
N ALA A 191 3.40 6.44 6.25
CA ALA A 191 3.71 5.01 6.26
C ALA A 191 2.57 4.22 6.95
N SER A 192 2.04 3.21 6.26
CA SER A 192 0.90 2.43 6.76
C SER A 192 1.34 1.37 7.78
N PRO A 193 0.46 0.95 8.73
CA PRO A 193 0.77 -0.14 9.63
C PRO A 193 0.71 -1.50 8.90
N VAL A 194 1.48 -2.47 9.38
CA VAL A 194 1.45 -3.84 8.84
C VAL A 194 1.30 -4.89 9.94
N LEU A 195 0.62 -5.99 9.61
CA LEU A 195 0.31 -7.09 10.53
C LEU A 195 1.15 -8.33 10.20
N GLU A 196 1.60 -9.03 11.24
CA GLU A 196 2.01 -10.43 11.15
C GLU A 196 1.73 -11.16 12.48
N GLY A 197 0.88 -12.18 12.42
CA GLY A 197 0.47 -12.95 13.61
C GLY A 197 -0.19 -12.05 14.65
N ASN A 198 0.33 -12.08 15.88
CA ASN A 198 -0.18 -11.27 17.00
C ASN A 198 0.47 -9.87 17.10
N ARG A 199 1.19 -9.42 16.07
CA ARG A 199 1.93 -8.15 16.08
C ARG A 199 1.42 -7.20 14.99
N ILE A 200 1.27 -5.93 15.37
CA ILE A 200 1.12 -4.81 14.43
C ILE A 200 2.36 -3.92 14.50
N PHE A 201 2.92 -3.60 13.35
CA PHE A 201 4.14 -2.81 13.23
C PHE A 201 3.81 -1.40 12.72
N VAL A 202 4.41 -0.40 13.37
CA VAL A 202 4.29 1.01 13.01
C VAL A 202 5.67 1.58 12.76
N GLN A 203 5.88 2.10 11.55
CA GLN A 203 7.05 2.89 11.20
C GLN A 203 6.67 4.37 11.20
N TYR A 204 7.41 5.18 11.97
CA TYR A 204 7.27 6.63 11.92
C TYR A 204 8.66 7.24 11.79
N ASP A 205 9.05 7.55 10.56
CA ASP A 205 10.28 8.28 10.29
C ASP A 205 9.96 9.78 10.24
N ASN A 206 10.58 10.55 11.14
CA ASN A 206 10.37 11.99 11.32
C ASN A 206 11.74 12.71 11.41
N ALA A 207 11.75 13.98 11.78
CA ALA A 207 12.98 14.79 11.81
C ALA A 207 13.80 14.59 13.09
N ASN A 208 13.17 14.12 14.18
CA ASN A 208 13.71 14.18 15.54
C ASN A 208 13.98 12.79 16.13
N ALA A 209 12.96 11.93 16.17
CA ALA A 209 12.96 10.65 16.87
C ALA A 209 12.26 9.56 16.04
N SER A 210 12.81 9.26 14.85
CA SER A 210 12.30 8.19 13.99
C SER A 210 12.35 6.82 14.66
N PHE A 211 11.32 6.00 14.45
CA PHE A 211 11.24 4.66 15.03
C PHE A 211 10.51 3.64 14.15
N ILE A 212 10.79 2.37 14.44
CA ILE A 212 9.92 1.23 14.13
C ILE A 212 9.51 0.58 15.46
N ALA A 213 8.24 0.23 15.62
CA ALA A 213 7.72 -0.38 16.84
C ALA A 213 6.75 -1.52 16.51
N ALA A 214 6.60 -2.45 17.44
CA ALA A 214 5.60 -3.51 17.39
C ALA A 214 4.67 -3.43 18.60
N PHE A 215 3.39 -3.66 18.37
CA PHE A 215 2.35 -3.70 19.40
C PHE A 215 1.59 -5.03 19.31
N GLU A 216 1.10 -5.50 20.45
CA GLU A 216 0.24 -6.68 20.49
C GLU A 216 -1.13 -6.34 19.92
N THR A 217 -1.61 -7.14 18.98
CA THR A 217 -2.85 -6.86 18.26
C THR A 217 -4.08 -6.85 19.17
N THR A 218 -4.09 -7.61 20.27
CA THR A 218 -5.25 -7.78 21.16
C THR A 218 -5.41 -6.66 22.16
N THR A 219 -4.30 -6.04 22.58
CA THR A 219 -4.29 -5.08 23.69
C THR A 219 -3.73 -3.71 23.32
N GLY A 220 -3.04 -3.58 22.19
CA GLY A 220 -2.29 -2.37 21.84
C GLY A 220 -1.00 -2.20 22.66
N LYS A 221 -0.64 -3.16 23.53
CA LYS A 221 0.57 -3.08 24.33
C LYS A 221 1.81 -3.06 23.45
N GLU A 222 2.68 -2.08 23.64
CA GLU A 222 3.99 -2.04 22.98
C GLU A 222 4.82 -3.27 23.40
N LEU A 223 5.27 -4.03 22.41
CA LEU A 223 6.15 -5.19 22.57
C LEU A 223 7.61 -4.75 22.53
N TRP A 224 7.94 -3.90 21.56
CA TRP A 224 9.27 -3.32 21.41
C TRP A 224 9.22 -2.06 20.55
N ARG A 225 10.25 -1.22 20.68
CA ARG A 225 10.51 -0.04 19.85
C ARG A 225 12.00 0.08 19.57
N LYS A 226 12.36 0.37 18.32
CA LYS A 226 13.74 0.56 17.88
C LYS A 226 13.89 1.93 17.23
N PRO A 227 14.90 2.73 17.64
CA PRO A 227 15.18 3.99 16.98
C PRO A 227 15.69 3.74 15.56
N ARG A 228 15.45 4.70 14.67
CA ARG A 228 15.91 4.69 13.30
C ARG A 228 16.69 5.97 13.00
N GLU A 229 17.77 5.85 12.25
CA GLU A 229 18.60 6.99 11.81
C GLU A 229 18.09 7.58 10.47
N GLU A 230 16.84 7.30 10.12
CA GLU A 230 16.22 7.75 8.88
C GLU A 230 15.45 9.04 9.13
N LYS A 231 15.84 10.13 8.48
CA LYS A 231 15.07 11.38 8.54
C LYS A 231 13.97 11.35 7.49
N THR A 232 12.72 11.21 7.94
CA THR A 232 11.49 11.25 7.15
C THR A 232 11.46 10.33 5.93
N THR A 233 10.68 9.26 6.02
CA THR A 233 10.36 8.37 4.89
C THR A 233 8.87 8.06 4.90
N TRP A 234 8.32 7.66 3.76
CA TRP A 234 6.90 7.35 3.60
C TRP A 234 6.66 5.91 3.14
N ALA A 235 7.74 5.14 2.93
CA ALA A 235 7.64 3.75 2.56
C ALA A 235 6.97 2.95 3.67
N THR A 236 5.86 2.28 3.33
CA THR A 236 5.19 1.35 4.24
C THR A 236 6.13 0.16 4.46
N PRO A 237 6.40 -0.25 5.72
CA PRO A 237 7.22 -1.42 6.00
C PRO A 237 6.57 -2.69 5.43
N PHE A 238 7.35 -3.73 5.17
CA PHE A 238 6.87 -4.94 4.50
C PHE A 238 7.26 -6.19 5.27
N ILE A 239 6.31 -7.12 5.43
CA ILE A 239 6.58 -8.45 5.98
C ILE A 239 6.96 -9.37 4.82
N TRP A 240 8.25 -9.66 4.68
CA TRP A 240 8.77 -10.60 3.71
C TRP A 240 8.79 -12.01 4.30
N LYS A 241 7.90 -12.86 3.78
CA LYS A 241 7.86 -14.28 4.15
C LYS A 241 8.84 -15.04 3.25
N THR A 242 9.91 -15.54 3.86
CA THR A 242 10.92 -16.37 3.18
C THR A 242 10.68 -17.84 3.54
N GLU A 243 11.37 -18.75 2.86
CA GLU A 243 11.31 -20.19 3.20
C GLU A 243 11.80 -20.47 4.63
N SER A 244 12.73 -19.65 5.13
CA SER A 244 13.39 -19.85 6.42
C SER A 244 12.80 -19.05 7.59
N ARG A 245 12.24 -17.86 7.32
CA ARG A 245 11.80 -16.91 8.35
C ARG A 245 10.95 -15.77 7.78
N ASN A 246 10.21 -15.10 8.66
CA ASN A 246 9.56 -13.84 8.33
C ASN A 246 10.46 -12.67 8.71
N GLU A 247 10.55 -11.69 7.83
CA GLU A 247 11.39 -10.51 7.98
C GLU A 247 10.56 -9.23 7.86
N LEU A 248 10.75 -8.29 8.78
CA LEU A 248 10.20 -6.94 8.69
C LEU A 248 11.19 -6.04 7.94
N ILE A 249 10.86 -5.68 6.71
CA ILE A 249 11.68 -4.87 5.83
C ILE A 249 11.27 -3.41 5.95
N THR A 250 12.28 -2.54 6.09
CA THR A 250 12.12 -1.10 6.08
C THR A 250 13.06 -0.48 5.05
N ALA A 251 12.51 0.39 4.20
CA ALA A 251 13.31 1.20 3.29
C ALA A 251 13.64 2.54 3.95
N GLY A 252 14.91 2.91 3.95
CA GLY A 252 15.40 4.16 4.51
C GLY A 252 16.38 4.83 3.54
N ARG A 253 16.55 6.15 3.67
CA ARG A 253 17.51 6.90 2.87
C ARG A 253 18.95 6.42 3.13
N ASN A 254 19.30 6.31 4.41
CA ASN A 254 20.64 5.98 4.87
C ASN A 254 20.83 4.46 4.94
N ARG A 255 19.86 3.72 5.48
CA ARG A 255 19.91 2.26 5.45
C ARG A 255 18.56 1.62 5.15
N ILE A 256 18.63 0.59 4.32
CA ILE A 256 17.63 -0.46 4.24
C ILE A 256 17.94 -1.45 5.37
N ARG A 257 16.91 -1.89 6.10
CA ARG A 257 17.06 -2.86 7.20
C ARG A 257 16.01 -3.95 7.10
N SER A 258 16.42 -5.16 7.41
CA SER A 258 15.56 -6.28 7.76
C SER A 258 15.67 -6.56 9.25
N TYR A 259 14.52 -6.77 9.87
CA TYR A 259 14.40 -7.19 11.26
C TYR A 259 13.71 -8.54 11.34
N ASP A 260 13.99 -9.31 12.38
CA ASP A 260 13.04 -10.33 12.82
C ASP A 260 11.79 -9.67 13.43
N LEU A 261 10.77 -10.48 13.76
CA LEU A 261 9.52 -9.96 14.33
C LEU A 261 9.66 -9.43 15.77
N ASP A 262 10.82 -9.64 16.40
CA ASP A 262 11.17 -9.16 17.74
C ASP A 262 12.08 -7.91 17.71
N GLY A 263 12.33 -7.38 16.50
CA GLY A 263 13.02 -6.12 16.27
C GLY A 263 14.55 -6.24 16.25
N ASN A 264 15.11 -7.43 16.16
CA ASN A 264 16.56 -7.61 15.98
C ASN A 264 16.91 -7.48 14.51
N VAL A 265 17.95 -6.71 14.19
CA VAL A 265 18.43 -6.55 12.80
C VAL A 265 19.03 -7.87 12.32
N LEU A 266 18.49 -8.39 11.22
CA LEU A 266 18.99 -9.59 10.54
C LEU A 266 20.06 -9.22 9.52
N TRP A 267 19.76 -8.23 8.69
CA TRP A 267 20.68 -7.65 7.74
C TRP A 267 20.38 -6.18 7.47
N HIS A 268 21.37 -5.46 6.97
CA HIS A 268 21.22 -4.07 6.54
C HIS A 268 22.10 -3.74 5.33
N MET A 269 21.80 -2.63 4.66
CA MET A 269 22.67 -2.07 3.63
C MET A 269 22.51 -0.56 3.46
N ASP A 270 23.58 0.11 3.04
CA ASP A 270 23.48 1.43 2.42
C ASP A 270 23.01 1.26 0.97
N GLY A 271 21.69 1.40 0.77
CA GLY A 271 21.05 1.33 -0.54
C GLY A 271 21.29 2.57 -1.41
N ARG A 272 22.00 3.59 -0.92
CA ARG A 272 22.25 4.86 -1.62
C ARG A 272 20.95 5.46 -2.16
N MET A 273 19.92 5.38 -1.33
CA MET A 273 18.54 5.66 -1.67
C MET A 273 18.36 7.16 -1.93
N SER A 274 17.33 7.48 -2.71
CA SER A 274 16.94 8.86 -2.99
C SER A 274 16.54 9.58 -1.70
N VAL A 275 16.69 10.91 -1.68
CA VAL A 275 16.32 11.78 -0.55
C VAL A 275 14.87 11.59 -0.12
N LEU A 276 13.98 11.27 -1.07
CA LEU A 276 12.58 10.92 -0.80
C LEU A 276 12.40 9.42 -1.06
N THR A 277 12.24 8.66 0.01
CA THR A 277 11.97 7.22 -0.02
C THR A 277 10.48 7.00 0.24
N ILE A 278 9.71 6.83 -0.84
CA ILE A 278 8.24 6.72 -0.84
C ILE A 278 7.77 5.33 -1.27
N PRO A 279 8.33 4.69 -2.32
CA PRO A 279 7.89 3.36 -2.73
C PRO A 279 8.09 2.33 -1.61
N SER A 280 7.10 1.46 -1.42
CA SER A 280 7.13 0.43 -0.40
C SER A 280 7.86 -0.82 -0.91
N PRO A 281 8.63 -1.54 -0.08
CA PRO A 281 9.17 -2.84 -0.46
C PRO A 281 8.05 -3.84 -0.77
N PHE A 282 8.31 -4.77 -1.67
CA PHE A 282 7.42 -5.89 -1.96
C PHE A 282 8.22 -7.11 -2.42
N ALA A 283 7.58 -8.28 -2.52
CA ALA A 283 8.24 -9.49 -3.01
C ALA A 283 7.50 -10.12 -4.19
N ALA A 284 8.28 -10.73 -5.09
CA ALA A 284 7.81 -11.55 -6.19
C ALA A 284 8.89 -12.57 -6.55
N HIS A 285 8.52 -13.76 -7.01
CA HIS A 285 9.48 -14.83 -7.36
C HIS A 285 10.47 -15.18 -6.24
N GLY A 286 10.02 -15.05 -4.98
CA GLY A 286 10.89 -15.24 -3.81
C GLY A 286 11.99 -14.19 -3.63
N LEU A 287 11.99 -13.10 -4.41
CA LEU A 287 12.93 -11.99 -4.33
C LEU A 287 12.26 -10.76 -3.71
N LEU A 288 13.04 -9.96 -2.98
CA LEU A 288 12.61 -8.70 -2.37
C LEU A 288 13.02 -7.51 -3.25
N TYR A 289 12.06 -6.68 -3.62
CA TYR A 289 12.26 -5.48 -4.46
C TYR A 289 12.15 -4.23 -3.60
N ILE A 290 13.17 -3.38 -3.63
CA ILE A 290 13.23 -2.11 -2.89
C ILE A 290 13.71 -1.01 -3.82
N THR A 291 13.04 0.14 -3.80
CA THR A 291 13.37 1.24 -4.72
C THR A 291 13.08 2.61 -4.13
N SER A 292 13.74 3.63 -4.68
CA SER A 292 13.41 5.04 -4.45
C SER A 292 13.89 5.86 -5.65
N GLY A 293 13.31 7.04 -5.88
CA GLY A 293 13.68 7.78 -7.08
C GLY A 293 13.07 9.16 -7.27
N TYR A 294 13.34 10.10 -6.36
CA TYR A 294 12.99 11.50 -6.58
C TYR A 294 13.56 11.99 -7.91
N PHE A 295 12.71 12.64 -8.71
CA PHE A 295 13.05 12.98 -10.10
C PHE A 295 14.23 13.96 -10.23
N GLN A 296 14.56 14.72 -9.17
CA GLN A 296 15.71 15.63 -9.13
C GLN A 296 17.01 14.97 -8.64
N ASP A 297 16.92 13.75 -8.08
CA ASP A 297 18.10 13.06 -7.59
C ASP A 297 18.89 12.40 -8.72
N ARG A 298 20.22 12.41 -8.57
CA ARG A 298 21.13 11.73 -9.50
C ARG A 298 21.03 10.20 -9.42
N ARG A 299 20.59 9.67 -8.28
CA ARG A 299 20.42 8.24 -7.99
C ARG A 299 18.95 7.94 -7.75
N ARG A 300 18.46 6.91 -8.44
CA ARG A 300 17.09 6.39 -8.33
C ARG A 300 17.20 4.86 -8.30
N PRO A 301 17.74 4.29 -7.22
CA PRO A 301 18.15 2.90 -7.21
C PRO A 301 16.95 1.96 -7.13
N VAL A 302 17.08 0.81 -7.79
CA VAL A 302 16.31 -0.40 -7.56
C VAL A 302 17.27 -1.47 -7.04
N TRP A 303 16.88 -2.17 -6.00
CA TRP A 303 17.60 -3.28 -5.39
C TRP A 303 16.71 -4.51 -5.36
N VAL A 304 17.26 -5.63 -5.81
CA VAL A 304 16.58 -6.93 -5.75
C VAL A 304 17.41 -7.90 -4.93
N ILE A 305 16.84 -8.35 -3.82
CA ILE A 305 17.53 -9.07 -2.75
C ILE A 305 17.03 -10.51 -2.69
N LYS A 306 17.97 -11.45 -2.53
CA LYS A 306 17.72 -12.88 -2.34
C LYS A 306 17.45 -13.18 -0.87
N GLN A 307 16.73 -14.24 -0.60
CA GLN A 307 16.45 -14.71 0.76
C GLN A 307 17.73 -15.14 1.50
N GLY A 308 17.67 -15.19 2.82
CA GLY A 308 18.74 -15.72 3.67
C GLY A 308 19.92 -14.77 3.89
N ALA A 309 19.75 -13.48 3.60
CA ALA A 309 20.76 -12.45 3.86
C ALA A 309 21.03 -12.29 5.37
N GLU A 310 22.29 -12.04 5.73
CA GLU A 310 22.70 -11.78 7.12
C GLU A 310 23.81 -10.72 7.16
N GLY A 311 23.81 -9.88 8.19
CA GLY A 311 24.84 -8.86 8.39
C GLY A 311 24.76 -7.67 7.42
N ASP A 312 25.91 -7.06 7.12
CA ASP A 312 25.99 -5.98 6.14
C ASP A 312 26.09 -6.56 4.72
N ILE A 313 25.09 -6.28 3.89
CA ILE A 313 25.04 -6.74 2.49
C ILE A 313 25.31 -5.62 1.49
N THR A 314 25.85 -4.48 1.95
CA THR A 314 26.17 -3.34 1.09
C THR A 314 27.15 -3.76 -0.01
N LEU A 315 26.77 -3.49 -1.26
CA LEU A 315 27.64 -3.70 -2.42
C LEU A 315 28.57 -2.51 -2.64
N ASP A 316 29.69 -2.74 -3.32
CA ASP A 316 30.54 -1.66 -3.83
C ASP A 316 29.82 -0.80 -4.88
N VAL A 317 30.34 0.39 -5.17
CA VAL A 317 29.68 1.38 -6.05
C VAL A 317 29.54 0.90 -7.50
N LEU A 318 30.42 0.00 -7.94
CA LEU A 318 30.47 -0.51 -9.31
C LEU A 318 29.76 -1.85 -9.47
N GLU A 319 29.35 -2.48 -8.38
CA GLU A 319 28.73 -3.79 -8.40
C GLU A 319 27.23 -3.70 -8.66
N THR A 320 26.72 -4.61 -9.48
CA THR A 320 25.30 -4.73 -9.81
C THR A 320 24.68 -6.01 -9.28
N LYS A 321 25.46 -6.89 -8.66
CA LYS A 321 25.03 -8.17 -8.07
C LYS A 321 26.02 -8.58 -6.98
N GLY A 322 25.58 -9.44 -6.06
CA GLY A 322 26.43 -9.99 -5.00
C GLY A 322 25.88 -11.30 -4.45
N ALA A 323 26.40 -11.72 -3.28
CA ALA A 323 25.94 -12.94 -2.61
C ALA A 323 24.41 -12.91 -2.40
N PHE A 324 23.93 -11.84 -1.77
CA PHE A 324 22.51 -11.65 -1.46
C PHE A 324 21.79 -10.64 -2.36
N VAL A 325 22.48 -9.97 -3.27
CA VAL A 325 21.86 -9.07 -4.25
C VAL A 325 21.75 -9.79 -5.58
N GLN A 326 20.51 -10.04 -6.03
CA GLN A 326 20.21 -10.66 -7.31
C GLN A 326 20.59 -9.73 -8.46
N TRP A 327 20.09 -8.49 -8.42
CA TRP A 327 20.51 -7.42 -9.31
C TRP A 327 20.24 -6.05 -8.69
N HIS A 328 20.94 -5.04 -9.19
CA HIS A 328 20.81 -3.64 -8.82
C HIS A 328 20.87 -2.77 -10.06
N HIS A 329 20.03 -1.73 -10.10
CA HIS A 329 20.14 -0.68 -11.09
C HIS A 329 20.06 0.72 -10.45
N PRO A 330 21.01 1.64 -10.69
CA PRO A 330 21.12 2.90 -9.96
C PRO A 330 20.11 3.99 -10.38
N LYS A 331 19.36 3.79 -11.46
CA LYS A 331 18.53 4.84 -12.10
C LYS A 331 17.11 4.42 -12.53
N LEU A 332 16.63 3.26 -12.11
CA LEU A 332 15.32 2.74 -12.51
C LEU A 332 14.17 3.08 -11.55
N GLY A 333 14.45 3.64 -10.38
CA GLY A 333 13.43 3.85 -9.37
C GLY A 333 12.41 4.94 -9.73
N PRO A 334 11.12 4.72 -9.40
CA PRO A 334 10.08 5.75 -9.48
C PRO A 334 10.17 6.72 -8.29
N TYR A 335 9.47 7.85 -8.36
CA TYR A 335 9.39 8.81 -7.27
C TYR A 335 8.35 8.37 -6.22
N ASN A 336 7.06 8.30 -6.55
CA ASN A 336 5.99 7.97 -5.59
C ASN A 336 5.49 6.52 -5.73
N THR A 337 5.29 6.06 -6.97
CA THR A 337 4.61 4.77 -7.18
C THR A 337 5.47 3.61 -6.70
N THR A 338 4.84 2.57 -6.16
CA THR A 338 5.54 1.30 -5.94
C THR A 338 5.49 0.49 -7.24
N PRO A 339 6.61 -0.02 -7.78
CA PRO A 339 6.62 -0.86 -8.98
C PRO A 339 5.75 -2.11 -8.83
N ILE A 340 5.56 -2.85 -9.92
CA ILE A 340 4.81 -4.13 -9.91
C ILE A 340 5.56 -5.19 -10.70
N VAL A 341 5.55 -6.42 -10.18
CA VAL A 341 5.95 -7.61 -10.95
C VAL A 341 4.70 -8.38 -11.34
N TYR A 342 4.55 -8.68 -12.63
CA TYR A 342 3.45 -9.50 -13.14
C TYR A 342 3.95 -10.39 -14.27
N GLY A 343 3.79 -11.71 -14.11
CA GLY A 343 4.54 -12.68 -14.91
C GLY A 343 6.05 -12.52 -14.70
N ASP A 344 6.81 -12.52 -15.79
CA ASP A 344 8.29 -12.40 -15.76
C ASP A 344 8.79 -10.95 -15.78
N TYR A 345 7.89 -9.97 -15.68
CA TYR A 345 8.19 -8.57 -15.95
C TYR A 345 8.07 -7.69 -14.72
N TYR A 346 9.07 -6.84 -14.51
CA TYR A 346 9.10 -5.76 -13.53
C TYR A 346 8.79 -4.43 -14.23
N TYR A 347 7.63 -3.87 -13.92
CA TYR A 347 7.15 -2.60 -14.46
C TYR A 347 7.40 -1.47 -13.48
N THR A 348 8.08 -0.42 -13.94
CA THR A 348 8.22 0.82 -13.17
C THR A 348 7.36 1.92 -13.78
N LEU A 349 6.31 2.32 -13.04
CA LEU A 349 5.45 3.44 -13.39
C LEU A 349 6.08 4.76 -12.91
N LEU A 350 6.66 5.52 -13.83
CA LEU A 350 7.26 6.80 -13.53
C LEU A 350 6.19 7.91 -13.48
N ASP A 351 6.27 8.72 -12.45
CA ASP A 351 5.26 9.69 -11.99
C ASP A 351 4.91 10.78 -13.02
N GLN A 352 5.78 10.99 -14.01
CA GLN A 352 5.61 11.98 -15.09
C GLN A 352 5.06 11.37 -16.39
N GLY A 353 4.25 10.31 -16.27
CA GLY A 353 3.54 9.73 -17.40
C GLY A 353 4.43 8.84 -18.28
N MET A 354 5.32 8.06 -17.67
CA MET A 354 6.17 7.10 -18.39
C MET A 354 6.15 5.73 -17.69
N MET A 355 6.44 4.67 -18.44
CA MET A 355 6.65 3.31 -17.94
C MET A 355 7.98 2.78 -18.46
N THR A 356 8.70 2.01 -17.66
CA THR A 356 9.77 1.12 -18.13
C THR A 356 9.44 -0.32 -17.78
N CYS A 357 10.01 -1.28 -18.51
CA CYS A 357 9.85 -2.70 -18.23
C CYS A 357 11.18 -3.42 -18.33
N HIS A 358 11.44 -4.25 -17.32
CA HIS A 358 12.63 -5.08 -17.21
C HIS A 358 12.22 -6.51 -16.89
N HIS A 359 13.07 -7.47 -17.20
CA HIS A 359 12.88 -8.84 -16.75
C HIS A 359 13.06 -8.91 -15.22
N ALA A 360 12.07 -9.47 -14.51
CA ALA A 360 11.99 -9.40 -13.06
C ALA A 360 13.17 -10.08 -12.35
N LEU A 361 13.70 -11.17 -12.92
CA LEU A 361 14.77 -11.96 -12.30
C LEU A 361 16.19 -11.47 -12.63
N SER A 362 16.39 -10.83 -13.79
CA SER A 362 17.72 -10.42 -14.27
C SER A 362 17.95 -8.92 -14.27
N GLY A 363 16.88 -8.11 -14.27
CA GLY A 363 16.95 -6.66 -14.43
C GLY A 363 17.29 -6.23 -15.87
N GLU A 364 17.27 -7.15 -16.83
CA GLU A 364 17.49 -6.85 -18.25
C GLU A 364 16.35 -5.99 -18.80
N GLU A 365 16.69 -4.97 -19.59
CA GLU A 365 15.69 -4.09 -20.21
C GLU A 365 14.87 -4.85 -21.24
N ILE A 366 13.54 -4.73 -21.15
CA ILE A 366 12.59 -5.24 -22.14
C ILE A 366 12.12 -4.10 -23.04
N TYR A 367 11.76 -2.98 -22.42
CA TYR A 367 11.60 -1.70 -23.11
C TYR A 367 11.95 -0.54 -22.18
N ASP A 368 12.61 0.47 -22.75
CA ASP A 368 12.91 1.73 -22.06
C ASP A 368 11.65 2.63 -21.95
N ARG A 369 11.83 3.84 -21.41
CA ARG A 369 10.81 4.84 -21.13
C ARG A 369 9.84 5.03 -22.30
N THR A 370 8.68 4.44 -22.14
CA THR A 370 7.55 4.62 -23.04
C THR A 370 6.53 5.54 -22.37
N ARG A 371 5.90 6.41 -23.15
CA ARG A 371 5.14 7.55 -22.65
C ARG A 371 3.63 7.32 -22.77
N PHE A 372 2.91 7.59 -21.69
CA PHE A 372 1.45 7.77 -21.68
C PHE A 372 1.07 9.10 -22.37
N PRO A 373 -0.21 9.37 -22.67
CA PRO A 373 -0.61 10.68 -23.19
C PRO A 373 -0.02 11.85 -22.41
N LEU A 374 0.25 12.97 -23.11
CA LEU A 374 0.86 14.14 -22.50
C LEU A 374 0.07 14.63 -21.28
N TYR A 375 0.80 15.19 -20.30
CA TYR A 375 0.24 15.69 -19.04
C TYR A 375 -0.38 14.63 -18.11
N THR A 376 -0.12 13.35 -18.37
CA THR A 376 -0.42 12.26 -17.43
C THR A 376 0.57 12.28 -16.26
N SER A 377 0.06 12.15 -15.04
CA SER A 377 0.88 12.00 -13.82
C SER A 377 0.30 10.91 -12.93
N PHE A 378 1.16 10.28 -12.14
CA PHE A 378 0.81 9.15 -11.28
C PHE A 378 1.33 9.36 -9.86
N THR A 379 0.45 9.06 -8.88
CA THR A 379 0.80 8.90 -7.46
C THR A 379 0.37 7.51 -6.99
N ALA A 380 -0.82 7.07 -7.39
CA ALA A 380 -1.30 5.72 -7.14
C ALA A 380 -0.37 4.69 -7.78
N SER A 381 -0.15 3.58 -7.06
CA SER A 381 0.61 2.45 -7.59
C SER A 381 -0.19 1.68 -8.65
N PRO A 382 0.47 1.06 -9.64
CA PRO A 382 -0.20 0.16 -10.57
C PRO A 382 -0.73 -1.10 -9.87
N TRP A 383 -1.76 -1.72 -10.46
CA TRP A 383 -2.27 -3.04 -10.06
C TRP A 383 -2.42 -3.95 -11.29
N ALA A 384 -2.59 -5.25 -11.09
CA ALA A 384 -2.70 -6.21 -12.18
C ALA A 384 -3.70 -7.33 -11.93
N TYR A 385 -4.31 -7.82 -13.02
CA TYR A 385 -5.09 -9.06 -13.14
C TYR A 385 -5.45 -9.32 -14.60
N ASN A 386 -5.89 -10.54 -14.92
CA ASN A 386 -6.40 -10.96 -16.23
C ASN A 386 -5.49 -10.58 -17.41
N GLY A 387 -4.17 -10.75 -17.26
CA GLY A 387 -3.19 -10.43 -18.29
C GLY A 387 -2.97 -8.94 -18.53
N LYS A 388 -3.39 -8.06 -17.60
CA LYS A 388 -3.38 -6.60 -17.77
C LYS A 388 -2.74 -5.88 -16.59
N ILE A 389 -2.09 -4.77 -16.88
CA ILE A 389 -1.58 -3.81 -15.88
C ILE A 389 -2.45 -2.57 -15.95
N PHE A 390 -2.82 -2.02 -14.81
CA PHE A 390 -3.67 -0.85 -14.70
C PHE A 390 -2.90 0.29 -14.04
N CYS A 391 -3.05 1.51 -14.56
CA CYS A 391 -2.35 2.69 -14.07
C CYS A 391 -3.36 3.83 -13.88
N LEU A 392 -3.67 4.18 -12.62
CA LEU A 392 -4.60 5.25 -12.27
C LEU A 392 -3.87 6.59 -12.22
N ALA A 393 -4.11 7.44 -13.22
CA ALA A 393 -3.57 8.78 -13.27
C ALA A 393 -4.28 9.72 -12.29
N GLU A 394 -3.58 10.79 -11.91
CA GLU A 394 -4.06 11.73 -10.89
C GLU A 394 -5.32 12.50 -11.32
N ASN A 395 -5.63 12.58 -12.61
CA ASN A 395 -6.87 13.19 -13.09
C ASN A 395 -8.07 12.22 -13.08
N GLY A 396 -7.90 11.00 -12.58
CA GLY A 396 -8.95 9.97 -12.52
C GLY A 396 -9.07 9.10 -13.76
N THR A 397 -8.19 9.27 -14.77
CA THR A 397 -8.12 8.34 -15.90
C THR A 397 -7.31 7.11 -15.51
N THR A 398 -7.91 5.92 -15.61
CA THR A 398 -7.16 4.66 -15.57
C THR A 398 -6.77 4.25 -16.98
N PHE A 399 -5.50 3.93 -17.19
CA PHE A 399 -4.99 3.30 -18.40
C PHE A 399 -4.87 1.80 -18.18
N VAL A 400 -5.45 1.01 -19.09
CA VAL A 400 -5.35 -0.46 -19.07
C VAL A 400 -4.33 -0.86 -20.12
N LEU A 401 -3.25 -1.50 -19.68
CA LEU A 401 -2.17 -1.96 -20.53
C LEU A 401 -2.25 -3.47 -20.71
N GLN A 402 -1.83 -3.94 -21.88
CA GLN A 402 -1.46 -5.35 -22.05
C GLN A 402 -0.23 -5.64 -21.20
N ALA A 403 -0.28 -6.70 -20.37
CA ALA A 403 0.93 -7.21 -19.74
C ALA A 403 1.76 -7.98 -20.77
N GLY A 404 3.07 -7.83 -20.69
CA GLY A 404 4.03 -8.45 -21.59
C GLY A 404 5.19 -7.54 -22.00
N PRO A 405 5.90 -7.92 -23.09
CA PRO A 405 7.11 -7.25 -23.54
C PRO A 405 6.87 -6.03 -24.44
N GLU A 406 5.61 -5.64 -24.66
CA GLU A 406 5.24 -4.48 -25.46
C GLU A 406 4.42 -3.50 -24.61
N PHE A 407 4.75 -2.22 -24.67
CA PHE A 407 3.89 -1.18 -24.11
C PHE A 407 2.70 -0.93 -25.03
N LYS A 408 1.51 -1.39 -24.62
CA LYS A 408 0.28 -1.21 -25.38
C LYS A 408 -0.89 -0.85 -24.48
N ILE A 409 -1.42 0.35 -24.65
CA ILE A 409 -2.69 0.77 -24.03
C ILE A 409 -3.82 0.08 -24.79
N LEU A 410 -4.61 -0.71 -24.08
CA LEU A 410 -5.79 -1.39 -24.59
C LEU A 410 -7.02 -0.50 -24.43
N GLU A 411 -7.20 0.10 -23.25
CA GLU A 411 -8.42 0.80 -22.84
C GLU A 411 -8.09 1.98 -21.90
N THR A 412 -9.02 2.94 -21.81
CA THR A 412 -8.92 4.08 -20.89
C THR A 412 -10.27 4.34 -20.21
N ASN A 413 -10.27 4.47 -18.89
CA ASN A 413 -11.47 4.60 -18.07
C ASN A 413 -11.43 5.91 -17.27
N PRO A 414 -12.19 6.96 -17.66
CA PRO A 414 -12.20 8.24 -16.96
C PRO A 414 -13.22 8.26 -15.81
N LEU A 415 -12.76 8.66 -14.61
CA LEU A 415 -13.61 9.08 -13.50
C LEU A 415 -13.69 10.61 -13.33
N GLU A 416 -12.80 11.35 -14.02
CA GLU A 416 -12.73 12.83 -14.06
C GLU A 416 -12.63 13.51 -12.69
N GLU A 417 -12.00 12.84 -11.72
CA GLU A 417 -11.78 13.36 -10.39
C GLU A 417 -10.36 13.01 -9.90
N LEU A 418 -9.79 13.88 -9.06
CA LEU A 418 -8.47 13.66 -8.51
C LEU A 418 -8.38 12.30 -7.79
N CYS A 419 -7.38 11.50 -8.15
CA CYS A 419 -7.13 10.18 -7.57
C CYS A 419 -5.67 10.05 -7.13
N LEU A 420 -5.42 9.83 -5.85
CA LEU A 420 -4.08 9.58 -5.30
C LEU A 420 -3.96 8.23 -4.57
N ALA A 421 -5.09 7.67 -4.11
CA ALA A 421 -5.12 6.38 -3.42
C ALA A 421 -4.92 5.21 -4.39
N THR A 422 -4.23 4.16 -3.94
CA THR A 422 -4.09 2.94 -4.73
C THR A 422 -5.39 2.12 -4.65
N PRO A 423 -5.93 1.61 -5.77
CA PRO A 423 -7.16 0.82 -5.76
C PRO A 423 -7.04 -0.49 -4.98
N SER A 424 -8.19 -1.07 -4.67
CA SER A 424 -8.28 -2.37 -4.00
C SER A 424 -9.18 -3.31 -4.76
N ILE A 425 -8.92 -4.61 -4.64
CA ILE A 425 -9.60 -5.64 -5.41
C ILE A 425 -10.07 -6.73 -4.46
N ALA A 426 -11.36 -7.06 -4.47
CA ALA A 426 -11.87 -8.16 -3.65
C ALA A 426 -13.09 -8.77 -4.32
N GLN A 427 -13.13 -10.10 -4.41
CA GLN A 427 -14.32 -10.86 -4.83
C GLN A 427 -14.91 -10.39 -6.17
N GLY A 428 -14.05 -10.20 -7.17
CA GLY A 428 -14.46 -9.78 -8.51
C GLY A 428 -14.80 -8.30 -8.64
N LYS A 429 -14.62 -7.50 -7.58
CA LYS A 429 -14.93 -6.07 -7.56
C LYS A 429 -13.67 -5.23 -7.42
N LEU A 430 -13.66 -4.08 -8.09
CA LEU A 430 -12.60 -3.06 -8.04
C LEU A 430 -13.10 -1.85 -7.26
N PHE A 431 -12.30 -1.39 -6.29
CA PHE A 431 -12.60 -0.25 -5.44
C PHE A 431 -11.65 0.90 -5.75
N ILE A 432 -12.15 2.00 -6.30
CA ILE A 432 -11.37 3.19 -6.61
C ILE A 432 -11.84 4.35 -5.73
N ARG A 433 -10.91 4.92 -4.98
CA ARG A 433 -11.14 6.11 -4.17
C ARG A 433 -10.68 7.36 -4.93
N THR A 434 -11.63 8.27 -5.17
CA THR A 434 -11.37 9.62 -5.66
C THR A 434 -11.22 10.59 -4.48
N ALA A 435 -11.01 11.88 -4.77
CA ALA A 435 -10.92 12.93 -3.76
C ALA A 435 -12.18 13.05 -2.87
N SER A 436 -13.37 12.76 -3.39
CA SER A 436 -14.63 12.92 -2.66
C SER A 436 -15.45 11.64 -2.49
N ALA A 437 -15.11 10.53 -3.16
CA ALA A 437 -15.96 9.34 -3.16
C ALA A 437 -15.17 8.02 -3.23
N LEU A 438 -15.86 6.95 -2.88
CA LEU A 438 -15.45 5.57 -3.16
C LEU A 438 -16.39 4.98 -4.21
N TYR A 439 -15.80 4.42 -5.27
CA TYR A 439 -16.48 3.70 -6.34
C TYR A 439 -16.27 2.20 -6.15
N CYS A 440 -17.33 1.41 -6.34
CA CYS A 440 -17.24 -0.02 -6.54
C CYS A 440 -17.61 -0.35 -7.99
N ILE A 441 -16.71 -1.02 -8.68
CA ILE A 441 -16.75 -1.27 -10.11
C ILE A 441 -16.72 -2.78 -10.35
N THR A 442 -17.59 -3.29 -11.20
CA THR A 442 -17.72 -4.72 -11.51
C THR A 442 -18.24 -4.89 -12.93
N ASN A 443 -17.89 -5.98 -13.61
CA ASN A 443 -18.60 -6.37 -14.81
C ASN A 443 -20.08 -6.70 -14.48
N PRO A 444 -21.01 -6.52 -15.44
CA PRO A 444 -22.43 -6.84 -15.31
C PRO A 444 -22.73 -8.30 -14.93
#